data_AF-A0A1Z4JHY0-F1
#
_entry.id   AF-A0A1Z4JHY0-F1
#
_cell.length_a   1.000
_cell.length_b   1.000
_cell.length_c   1.000
_cell.angle_alpha   90.00
_cell.angle_beta   90.00
_cell.angle_gamma   90.00
#
_symmetry.space_group_name_H-M   'P 1'
#
loop_
_entity.id
_entity.type
_entity.pdbx_description
1 polymer ?
#
loop_
_entity_poly.entity_id
_entity_poly.type
_entity_poly.pdbx_seq_one_letter_code
_entity_poly.pdbx_strand_id
1 'polypeptide(L)'
;MTIANAFDAFTFQAFSLTLLQLDPSRLEALQPTLQSISDLASRQPQSAVNQIRQLLDQDSELKSIYDSEYDRLAQSYQTQERAKGFFDSPTSEATLTWDALAFPILQSTDPIETAKNLLKRTKSKQTANTQPYLNSLQRTIATVEQTEIKILKAIEHHPTSIEDLVYVVGLPINQVSSIIQNLWKRGYIDRATSSFISMLFPQRKKAQQLDPQIPLALTSTGYFFLHPIITASPSEALNR
;
A
#
# COMPACT_ATOMS: atom_id res chain seq x y z
N MET A 1 12.79 2.59 26.88
CA MET A 1 12.88 2.87 25.44
C MET A 1 12.15 4.17 25.23
N THR A 2 12.90 5.21 24.83
CA THR A 2 12.51 6.62 24.97
C THR A 2 11.34 6.95 24.07
N ILE A 3 10.36 7.66 24.63
CA ILE A 3 9.20 8.23 23.92
C ILE A 3 9.78 9.09 22.78
N ALA A 4 9.69 8.62 21.54
CA ALA A 4 9.90 9.52 20.40
C ALA A 4 8.90 10.67 20.55
N ASN A 5 9.32 11.90 20.28
CA ASN A 5 8.42 13.04 20.39
C ASN A 5 7.18 12.77 19.54
N ALA A 6 5.99 13.23 19.95
CA ALA A 6 4.76 13.03 19.19
C ALA A 6 4.91 13.47 17.71
N PHE A 7 5.74 14.49 17.49
CA PHE A 7 6.14 14.99 16.17
C PHE A 7 6.93 13.97 15.33
N ASP A 8 7.82 13.20 15.96
CA ASP A 8 8.62 12.17 15.28
C ASP A 8 7.73 11.00 14.86
N ALA A 9 6.84 10.56 15.75
CA ALA A 9 5.87 9.51 15.46
C ALA A 9 4.96 9.89 14.28
N PHE A 10 4.49 11.13 14.24
CA PHE A 10 3.66 11.64 13.15
C PHE A 10 4.43 11.68 11.81
N THR A 11 5.71 12.06 11.85
CA THR A 11 6.59 12.04 10.67
C THR A 11 6.73 10.63 10.11
N PHE A 12 6.97 9.63 10.97
CA PHE A 12 7.08 8.24 10.53
C PHE A 12 5.76 7.69 9.97
N GLN A 13 4.62 8.08 10.55
CA GLN A 13 3.30 7.68 10.06
C GLN A 13 2.97 8.29 8.69
N ALA A 14 3.20 9.59 8.50
CA ALA A 14 3.00 10.21 7.20
C ALA A 14 3.95 9.60 6.16
N PHE A 15 5.21 9.36 6.55
CA PHE A 15 6.20 8.76 5.66
C PHE A 15 5.85 7.30 5.30
N SER A 16 5.35 6.48 6.23
CA SER A 16 4.90 5.12 5.90
C SER A 16 3.69 5.12 4.96
N LEU A 17 2.75 6.05 5.11
CA LEU A 17 1.65 6.24 4.16
C LEU A 17 2.16 6.66 2.77
N THR A 18 3.18 7.51 2.74
CA THR A 18 3.85 7.95 1.50
C THR A 18 4.43 6.74 0.76
N LEU A 19 5.12 5.84 1.45
CA LEU A 19 5.74 4.66 0.84
C LEU A 19 4.73 3.74 0.14
N LEU A 20 3.48 3.70 0.60
CA LEU A 20 2.41 2.89 0.00
C LEU A 20 1.94 3.42 -1.34
N GLN A 21 2.22 4.69 -1.64
CA GLN A 21 1.83 5.36 -2.89
C GLN A 21 2.99 5.44 -3.88
N LEU A 22 4.20 5.06 -3.46
CA LEU A 22 5.36 5.07 -4.33
C LEU A 22 5.32 3.94 -5.35
N ASP A 23 5.85 4.25 -6.52
CA ASP A 23 6.13 3.26 -7.55
C ASP A 23 7.10 2.18 -7.03
N PRO A 24 6.80 0.88 -7.16
CA PRO A 24 7.71 -0.21 -6.82
C PRO A 24 9.17 -0.05 -7.28
N SER A 25 9.42 0.50 -8.48
CA SER A 25 10.78 0.75 -8.97
C SER A 25 11.51 1.83 -8.16
N ARG A 26 10.79 2.88 -7.76
CA ARG A 26 11.33 3.95 -6.91
C ARG A 26 11.55 3.45 -5.49
N LEU A 27 10.62 2.66 -4.97
CA LEU A 27 10.77 2.02 -3.68
C LEU A 27 12.03 1.14 -3.63
N GLU A 28 12.27 0.33 -4.67
CA GLU A 28 13.46 -0.51 -4.79
C GLU A 28 14.76 0.33 -4.80
N ALA A 29 14.76 1.47 -5.50
CA ALA A 29 15.89 2.40 -5.50
C ALA A 29 16.12 3.05 -4.13
N LEU A 30 15.05 3.30 -3.36
CA LEU A 30 15.11 3.89 -2.03
C LEU A 30 15.43 2.88 -0.93
N GLN A 31 15.37 1.57 -1.20
CA GLN A 31 15.51 0.51 -0.19
C GLN A 31 16.76 0.64 0.71
N PRO A 32 17.97 0.95 0.19
CA PRO A 32 19.15 1.13 1.04
C PRO A 32 18.99 2.30 2.03
N THR A 33 18.39 3.40 1.57
CA THR A 33 18.10 4.57 2.39
C THR A 33 17.02 4.27 3.43
N LEU A 34 15.97 3.54 3.05
CA LEU A 34 14.89 3.12 3.96
C LEU A 34 15.43 2.19 5.06
N GLN A 35 16.32 1.26 4.72
CA GLN A 35 16.97 0.40 5.71
C GLN A 35 17.80 1.21 6.71
N SER A 36 18.60 2.17 6.22
CA SER A 36 19.34 3.10 7.09
C SER A 36 18.42 3.89 8.02
N ILE A 37 17.33 4.45 7.49
CA ILE A 37 16.35 5.21 8.27
C ILE A 37 15.72 4.33 9.35
N SER A 38 15.34 3.09 9.01
CA SER A 38 14.78 2.13 9.96
C SER A 38 15.76 1.78 11.09
N ASP A 39 17.02 1.47 10.73
CA ASP A 39 18.05 1.09 11.69
C ASP A 39 18.34 2.26 12.66
N LEU A 40 18.35 3.49 12.14
CA LEU A 40 18.44 4.70 12.96
C LEU A 40 17.18 4.92 13.79
N ALA A 41 15.98 4.66 13.28
CA ALA A 41 14.74 4.93 14.00
C ALA A 41 14.65 4.13 15.31
N SER A 42 15.21 2.93 15.33
CA SER A 42 15.26 2.06 16.52
C SER A 42 16.27 2.53 17.59
N ARG A 43 17.27 3.34 17.22
CA ARG A 43 18.40 3.73 18.10
C ARG A 43 18.42 5.21 18.42
N GLN A 44 18.09 6.05 17.44
CA GLN A 44 18.14 7.50 17.43
C GLN A 44 16.99 8.07 16.56
N PRO A 45 15.74 8.10 17.08
CA PRO A 45 14.55 8.52 16.32
C PRO A 45 14.70 9.90 15.67
N GLN A 46 15.30 10.86 16.38
CA GLN A 46 15.53 12.21 15.85
C GLN A 46 16.45 12.22 14.62
N SER A 47 17.50 11.39 14.61
CA SER A 47 18.41 11.27 13.46
C SER A 47 17.71 10.67 12.26
N ALA A 48 16.85 9.67 12.48
CA ALA A 48 16.03 9.08 11.42
C ALA A 48 15.02 10.09 10.84
N VAL A 49 14.37 10.90 11.67
CA VAL A 49 13.49 12.00 11.22
C VAL A 49 14.26 13.02 10.37
N ASN A 50 15.48 13.39 10.79
CA ASN A 50 16.31 14.31 10.00
C ASN A 50 16.71 13.69 8.66
N GLN A 51 17.01 12.38 8.61
CA GLN A 51 17.31 11.68 7.37
C GLN A 51 16.09 11.57 6.45
N ILE A 52 14.89 11.36 6.99
CA ILE A 52 13.63 11.43 6.24
C ILE A 52 13.50 12.83 5.61
N ARG A 53 13.66 13.91 6.39
CA ARG A 53 13.56 15.28 5.86
C ARG A 53 14.58 15.56 4.76
N GLN A 54 15.83 15.14 4.95
CA GLN A 54 16.86 15.25 3.91
C GLN A 54 16.47 14.52 2.63
N LEU A 55 15.91 13.32 2.74
CA LEU A 55 15.42 12.56 1.60
C LEU A 55 14.26 13.30 0.89
N LEU A 56 13.31 13.85 1.66
CA LEU A 56 12.21 14.65 1.11
C LEU A 56 12.72 15.92 0.42
N ASP A 57 13.75 16.58 0.94
CA ASP A 57 14.30 17.80 0.34
C ASP A 57 15.09 17.51 -0.96
N GLN A 58 15.55 16.27 -1.14
CA GLN A 58 16.24 15.82 -2.35
C GLN A 58 15.29 15.34 -3.45
N ASP A 59 14.06 15.00 -3.11
CA ASP A 59 13.08 14.40 -4.02
C ASP A 59 11.74 15.13 -3.92
N SER A 60 11.53 16.10 -4.82
CA SER A 60 10.34 16.95 -4.82
C SER A 60 9.03 16.18 -5.01
N GLU A 61 9.08 15.05 -5.73
CA GLU A 61 7.87 14.24 -5.95
C GLU A 61 7.53 13.45 -4.69
N LEU A 62 8.54 12.83 -4.05
CA LEU A 62 8.37 12.17 -2.76
C LEU A 62 7.88 13.15 -1.70
N LYS A 63 8.42 14.38 -1.68
CA LYS A 63 7.99 15.47 -0.80
C LYS A 63 6.52 15.81 -1.02
N SER A 64 6.10 15.97 -2.28
CA SER A 64 4.70 16.29 -2.59
C SER A 64 3.72 15.22 -2.11
N ILE A 65 4.07 13.93 -2.26
CA ILE A 65 3.23 12.83 -1.76
C ILE A 65 3.21 12.85 -0.23
N TYR A 66 4.37 13.05 0.39
CA TYR A 66 4.51 13.15 1.84
C TYR A 66 3.68 14.29 2.44
N ASP A 67 3.79 15.50 1.90
CA ASP A 67 3.07 16.68 2.41
C ASP A 67 1.55 16.45 2.32
N SER A 68 1.06 15.85 1.22
CA SER A 68 -0.34 15.47 1.05
C SER A 68 -0.81 14.47 2.11
N GLU A 69 -0.03 13.42 2.38
CA GLU A 69 -0.37 12.42 3.40
C GLU A 69 -0.22 12.95 4.83
N TYR A 70 0.75 13.83 5.07
CA TYR A 70 0.92 14.55 6.32
C TYR A 70 -0.34 15.38 6.63
N ASP A 71 -0.80 16.19 5.68
CA ASP A 71 -1.98 17.04 5.84
C ASP A 71 -3.25 16.22 6.07
N ARG A 72 -3.43 15.15 5.28
CA ARG A 72 -4.58 14.23 5.43
C ARG A 72 -4.58 13.55 6.80
N LEU A 73 -3.41 13.10 7.26
CA LEU A 73 -3.26 12.50 8.58
C LEU A 73 -3.58 13.54 9.67
N ALA A 74 -3.11 14.78 9.51
CA ALA A 74 -3.32 15.86 10.49
C ALA A 74 -4.81 16.18 10.63
N GLN A 75 -5.53 16.28 9.51
CA GLN A 75 -6.99 16.45 9.50
C GLN A 75 -7.73 15.30 10.20
N SER A 76 -7.23 14.07 10.04
CA SER A 76 -7.82 12.88 10.67
C SER A 76 -7.65 12.91 12.20
N TYR A 77 -6.49 13.33 12.69
CA TYR A 77 -6.24 13.54 14.12
C TYR A 77 -7.11 14.67 14.70
N GLN A 78 -7.21 15.82 14.03
CA GLN A 78 -8.05 16.94 14.46
C GLN A 78 -9.54 16.56 14.57
N THR A 79 -10.03 15.77 13.62
CA THR A 79 -11.42 15.30 13.63
C THR A 79 -11.70 14.36 14.80
N GLN A 80 -10.73 13.54 15.20
CA GLN A 80 -10.88 12.64 16.35
C GLN A 80 -10.72 13.36 17.69
N GLU A 81 -9.85 14.35 17.84
CA GLU A 81 -9.77 15.13 19.09
C GLU A 81 -11.10 15.84 19.39
N ARG A 82 -11.76 16.38 18.35
CA ARG A 82 -13.11 16.94 18.49
C ARG A 82 -14.16 15.90 18.91
N ALA A 83 -14.01 14.64 18.48
CA ALA A 83 -14.91 13.56 18.85
C ALA A 83 -14.61 12.96 20.24
N LYS A 84 -13.34 12.98 20.68
CA LYS A 84 -12.91 12.51 22.01
C LYS A 84 -13.40 13.38 23.15
N GLY A 85 -13.66 14.67 22.90
CA GLY A 85 -14.30 15.57 23.87
C GLY A 85 -15.68 15.10 24.40
N PHE A 86 -16.25 14.03 23.84
CA PHE A 86 -17.52 13.44 24.27
C PHE A 86 -17.39 12.10 25.02
N PHE A 87 -16.20 11.47 25.08
CA PHE A 87 -16.05 10.12 25.65
C PHE A 87 -14.69 9.94 26.36
N ASP A 88 -14.63 10.30 27.64
CA ASP A 88 -13.50 9.98 28.51
C ASP A 88 -13.70 8.63 29.20
N SER A 89 -12.87 7.64 28.87
CA SER A 89 -12.63 6.47 29.72
C SER A 89 -11.28 5.83 29.38
N PRO A 90 -10.39 5.60 30.38
CA PRO A 90 -9.10 4.97 30.15
C PRO A 90 -9.24 3.45 30.33
N THR A 91 -9.16 2.68 29.23
CA THR A 91 -9.00 1.22 29.31
C THR A 91 -7.52 0.84 29.20
N SER A 92 -7.05 0.16 30.24
CA SER A 92 -5.71 -0.41 30.39
C SER A 92 -5.60 -1.73 29.62
N GLU A 93 -5.53 -1.66 28.29
CA GLU A 93 -5.14 -2.79 27.44
C GLU A 93 -3.78 -2.53 26.79
N ALA A 94 -3.04 -3.62 26.49
CA ALA A 94 -1.72 -3.59 25.87
C ALA A 94 -1.73 -2.69 24.62
N THR A 95 -1.17 -1.50 24.79
CA THR A 95 -1.35 -0.38 23.88
C THR A 95 -0.49 -0.63 22.65
N LEU A 96 -1.13 -0.73 21.49
CA LEU A 96 -0.41 -0.83 20.22
C LEU A 96 0.40 0.45 20.02
N THR A 97 1.73 0.34 20.01
CA THR A 97 2.62 1.48 19.80
C THR A 97 2.74 1.80 18.31
N TRP A 98 3.00 3.05 17.98
CA TRP A 98 3.21 3.47 16.58
C TRP A 98 4.43 2.79 15.96
N ASP A 99 5.46 2.48 16.75
CA ASP A 99 6.63 1.70 16.32
C ASP A 99 6.19 0.36 15.71
N ALA A 100 5.26 -0.34 16.37
CA ALA A 100 4.75 -1.63 15.93
C ALA A 100 3.89 -1.55 14.65
N LEU A 101 3.49 -0.33 14.24
CA LEU A 101 2.62 -0.09 13.09
C LEU A 101 3.35 0.51 11.89
N ALA A 102 4.23 1.48 12.10
CA ALA A 102 4.92 2.19 11.02
C ALA A 102 6.22 1.50 10.60
N PHE A 103 7.02 1.02 11.57
CA PHE A 103 8.36 0.46 11.26
C PHE A 103 8.33 -0.79 10.39
N PRO A 104 7.40 -1.75 10.56
CA PRO A 104 7.37 -2.90 9.66
C PRO A 104 7.13 -2.48 8.20
N ILE A 105 6.38 -1.41 7.96
CA ILE A 105 6.14 -0.87 6.61
C ILE A 105 7.43 -0.25 6.05
N LEU A 106 8.16 0.53 6.87
CA LEU A 106 9.44 1.14 6.47
C LEU A 106 10.52 0.10 6.14
N GLN A 107 10.52 -1.04 6.83
CA GLN A 107 11.48 -2.13 6.66
C GLN A 107 11.11 -3.09 5.52
N SER A 108 9.89 -3.00 5.01
CA SER A 108 9.39 -3.98 4.05
C SER A 108 9.99 -3.75 2.67
N THR A 109 10.23 -4.83 1.93
CA THR A 109 10.43 -4.79 0.48
C THR A 109 9.11 -4.68 -0.28
N ASP A 110 7.99 -5.00 0.39
CA ASP A 110 6.63 -4.81 -0.08
C ASP A 110 5.78 -4.11 1.01
N PRO A 111 5.79 -2.77 1.05
CA PRO A 111 5.06 -1.98 2.03
C PRO A 111 3.56 -2.25 2.00
N ILE A 112 2.99 -2.48 0.81
CA ILE A 112 1.55 -2.70 0.61
C ILE A 112 1.13 -4.02 1.26
N GLU A 113 1.80 -5.12 0.96
CA GLU A 113 1.48 -6.42 1.57
C GLU A 113 1.74 -6.42 3.09
N THR A 114 2.80 -5.76 3.54
CA THR A 114 3.04 -5.59 5.00
C THR A 114 1.92 -4.80 5.65
N ALA A 115 1.47 -3.69 5.06
CA ALA A 115 0.36 -2.90 5.56
C ALA A 115 -0.95 -3.69 5.61
N LYS A 116 -1.25 -4.51 4.59
CA LYS A 116 -2.42 -5.40 4.58
C LYS A 116 -2.36 -6.43 5.71
N ASN A 117 -1.20 -7.05 5.91
CA ASN A 117 -0.99 -8.03 6.97
C ASN A 117 -1.07 -7.39 8.37
N LEU A 118 -0.58 -6.17 8.53
CA LEU A 118 -0.76 -5.38 9.75
C LEU A 118 -2.24 -5.11 10.02
N LEU A 119 -2.99 -4.58 9.07
CA LEU A 119 -4.43 -4.31 9.23
C LEU A 119 -5.22 -5.56 9.59
N LYS A 120 -4.89 -6.73 9.01
CA LYS A 120 -5.53 -8.01 9.37
C LYS A 120 -5.28 -8.38 10.84
N ARG A 121 -4.07 -8.15 11.35
CA ARG A 121 -3.66 -8.48 12.72
C ARG A 121 -4.16 -7.49 13.76
N THR A 122 -4.41 -6.24 13.39
CA THR A 122 -4.76 -5.16 14.32
C THR A 122 -6.26 -4.98 14.53
N LYS A 123 -7.13 -5.70 13.80
CA LYS A 123 -8.61 -5.59 13.93
C LYS A 123 -9.14 -5.77 15.37
N SER A 124 -8.42 -6.46 16.25
CA SER A 124 -8.84 -6.76 17.63
C SER A 124 -8.08 -5.99 18.72
N LYS A 125 -7.12 -5.11 18.37
CA LYS A 125 -6.24 -4.44 19.35
C LYS A 125 -6.12 -2.92 19.13
N GLN A 126 -7.16 -2.31 18.56
CA GLN A 126 -7.14 -0.89 18.20
C GLN A 126 -7.28 -0.02 19.44
N THR A 127 -6.54 1.09 19.47
CA THR A 127 -6.64 2.08 20.55
C THR A 127 -7.10 3.41 19.97
N ALA A 128 -7.74 4.24 20.78
CA ALA A 128 -8.21 5.55 20.35
C ALA A 128 -7.09 6.47 19.82
N ASN A 129 -5.82 6.19 20.14
CA ASN A 129 -4.67 6.99 19.70
C ASN A 129 -4.06 6.49 18.37
N THR A 130 -4.27 5.21 18.03
CA THR A 130 -3.79 4.62 16.77
C THR A 130 -4.85 4.60 15.68
N GLN A 131 -6.12 4.85 16.03
CA GLN A 131 -7.24 4.84 15.09
C GLN A 131 -7.09 5.78 13.88
N PRO A 132 -6.63 7.04 14.01
CA PRO A 132 -6.49 7.93 12.85
C PRO A 132 -5.51 7.38 11.81
N TYR A 133 -4.37 6.87 12.28
CA TYR A 133 -3.37 6.26 11.43
C TYR A 133 -3.88 4.97 10.79
N LEU A 134 -4.52 4.07 11.55
CA LEU A 134 -5.08 2.83 11.00
C LEU A 134 -6.17 3.08 9.96
N ASN A 135 -7.03 4.08 10.17
CA ASN A 135 -8.04 4.49 9.20
C ASN A 135 -7.40 5.05 7.93
N SER A 136 -6.35 5.88 8.07
CA SER A 136 -5.61 6.45 6.94
C SER A 136 -4.87 5.36 6.16
N LEU A 137 -4.29 4.39 6.87
CA LEU A 137 -3.64 3.21 6.31
C LEU A 137 -4.63 2.36 5.52
N GLN A 138 -5.79 2.05 6.10
CA GLN A 138 -6.86 1.31 5.44
C GLN A 138 -7.37 2.04 4.20
N ARG A 139 -7.55 3.35 4.27
CA ARG A 139 -7.99 4.17 3.12
C ARG A 139 -6.96 4.18 2.00
N THR A 140 -5.68 4.30 2.34
CA THR A 140 -4.58 4.29 1.37
C THR A 140 -4.53 2.95 0.63
N ILE A 141 -4.56 1.84 1.38
CA ILE A 141 -4.61 0.50 0.78
C ILE A 141 -5.85 0.32 -0.09
N ALA A 142 -7.02 0.72 0.39
CA ALA A 142 -8.26 0.61 -0.39
C ALA A 142 -8.19 1.42 -1.69
N THR A 143 -7.53 2.58 -1.69
CA THR A 143 -7.34 3.40 -2.89
C THR A 143 -6.43 2.70 -3.90
N VAL A 144 -5.32 2.12 -3.44
CA VAL A 144 -4.42 1.33 -4.28
C VAL A 144 -5.15 0.13 -4.87
N GLU A 145 -5.88 -0.64 -4.05
CA GLU A 145 -6.63 -1.81 -4.50
C GLU A 145 -7.76 -1.44 -5.48
N GLN A 146 -8.46 -0.32 -5.27
CA GLN A 146 -9.48 0.14 -6.21
C GLN A 146 -8.88 0.48 -7.58
N THR A 147 -7.70 1.09 -7.61
CA THR A 147 -6.99 1.37 -8.86
C THR A 147 -6.54 0.07 -9.55
N GLU A 148 -5.96 -0.88 -8.80
CA GLU A 148 -5.64 -2.22 -9.31
C GLU A 148 -6.87 -2.90 -9.92
N ILE A 149 -8.02 -2.88 -9.23
CA ILE A 149 -9.27 -3.47 -9.70
C ILE A 149 -9.78 -2.77 -10.97
N LYS A 150 -9.72 -1.43 -11.04
CA LYS A 150 -10.12 -0.69 -12.24
C LYS A 150 -9.27 -1.09 -13.46
N ILE A 151 -7.96 -1.20 -13.28
CA ILE A 151 -7.03 -1.64 -14.33
C ILE A 151 -7.39 -3.06 -14.77
N LEU A 152 -7.55 -3.99 -13.82
CA LEU A 152 -7.87 -5.38 -14.13
C LEU A 152 -9.21 -5.50 -14.87
N LYS A 153 -10.23 -4.72 -14.49
CA LYS A 153 -11.53 -4.68 -15.20
C LYS A 153 -11.42 -4.10 -16.61
N ALA A 154 -10.57 -3.09 -16.81
CA ALA A 154 -10.32 -2.56 -18.15
C ALA A 154 -9.70 -3.63 -19.06
N ILE A 155 -8.69 -4.34 -18.56
CA ILE A 155 -8.02 -5.45 -19.25
C ILE A 155 -8.98 -6.63 -19.48
N GLU A 156 -9.93 -6.87 -18.56
CA GLU A 156 -10.97 -7.89 -18.74
C GLU A 156 -11.86 -7.60 -19.95
N HIS A 157 -12.29 -6.34 -20.10
CA HIS A 157 -13.20 -5.95 -21.17
C HIS A 157 -12.55 -6.04 -22.55
N HIS A 158 -11.28 -5.63 -22.68
CA HIS A 158 -10.52 -5.79 -23.90
C HIS A 158 -9.01 -5.78 -23.62
N PRO A 159 -8.18 -6.45 -24.45
CA PRO A 159 -6.74 -6.28 -24.38
C PRO A 159 -6.38 -4.80 -24.53
N THR A 160 -5.62 -4.29 -23.56
CA THR A 160 -5.40 -2.84 -23.40
C THR A 160 -3.90 -2.55 -23.21
N SER A 161 -3.38 -1.49 -23.81
CA SER A 161 -2.00 -1.04 -23.63
C SER A 161 -1.83 -0.23 -22.33
N ILE A 162 -0.58 0.03 -21.91
CA ILE A 162 -0.34 0.90 -20.75
C ILE A 162 -0.83 2.33 -21.04
N GLU A 163 -0.65 2.80 -22.28
CA GLU A 163 -1.09 4.14 -22.71
C GLU A 163 -2.61 4.31 -22.60
N ASP A 164 -3.38 3.32 -23.03
CA ASP A 164 -4.84 3.35 -22.89
C ASP A 164 -5.28 3.36 -21.43
N LEU A 165 -4.58 2.61 -20.57
CA LEU A 165 -4.88 2.53 -19.14
C LEU A 165 -4.66 3.86 -18.41
N VAL A 166 -3.70 4.69 -18.85
CA VAL A 166 -3.51 6.08 -18.35
C VAL A 166 -4.83 6.86 -18.43
N TYR A 167 -5.54 6.74 -19.54
CA TYR A 167 -6.83 7.42 -19.72
C TYR A 167 -7.94 6.80 -18.86
N VAL A 168 -7.95 5.48 -18.71
CA VAL A 168 -8.97 4.77 -17.92
C VAL A 168 -8.91 5.10 -16.43
N VAL A 169 -7.70 5.13 -15.86
CA VAL A 169 -7.53 5.43 -14.42
C VAL A 169 -7.26 6.89 -14.12
N GLY A 170 -6.91 7.71 -15.12
CA GLY A 170 -6.60 9.12 -14.93
C GLY A 170 -5.32 9.36 -14.13
N LEU A 171 -4.35 8.44 -14.21
CA LEU A 171 -3.07 8.52 -13.49
C LEU A 171 -1.90 8.71 -14.46
N PRO A 172 -0.79 9.34 -14.05
CA PRO A 172 0.41 9.46 -14.88
C PRO A 172 0.94 8.10 -15.35
N ILE A 173 1.53 8.06 -16.54
CA ILE A 173 2.06 6.83 -17.16
C ILE A 173 3.04 6.07 -16.28
N ASN A 174 3.86 6.77 -15.49
CA ASN A 174 4.81 6.15 -14.57
C ASN A 174 4.09 5.33 -13.49
N GLN A 175 3.03 5.90 -12.90
CA GLN A 175 2.22 5.23 -11.87
C GLN A 175 1.47 4.04 -12.44
N VAL A 176 0.84 4.20 -13.62
CA VAL A 176 0.14 3.10 -14.30
C VAL A 176 1.12 1.97 -14.63
N SER A 177 2.29 2.30 -15.19
CA SER A 177 3.34 1.32 -15.51
C SER A 177 3.79 0.55 -14.27
N SER A 178 3.89 1.23 -13.14
CA SER A 178 4.31 0.65 -11.88
C SER A 178 3.28 -0.33 -11.30
N ILE A 179 2.01 0.07 -11.30
CA ILE A 179 0.89 -0.80 -10.88
C ILE A 179 0.82 -2.02 -11.81
N ILE A 180 0.93 -1.81 -13.11
CA ILE A 180 0.96 -2.87 -14.12
C ILE A 180 2.15 -3.82 -13.90
N GLN A 181 3.35 -3.32 -13.62
CA GLN A 181 4.50 -4.15 -13.29
C GLN A 181 4.25 -5.00 -12.04
N ASN A 182 3.57 -4.46 -11.02
CA ASN A 182 3.21 -5.22 -9.83
C ASN A 182 2.16 -6.30 -10.13
N LEU A 183 1.09 -5.96 -10.84
CA LEU A 183 0.08 -6.91 -11.30
C LEU A 183 0.69 -8.03 -12.16
N TRP A 184 1.71 -7.69 -12.96
CA TRP A 184 2.44 -8.67 -13.75
C TRP A 184 3.30 -9.60 -12.89
N LYS A 185 4.07 -9.05 -11.95
CA LYS A 185 4.87 -9.82 -10.97
C LYS A 185 4.00 -10.77 -10.13
N ARG A 186 2.80 -10.34 -9.75
CA ARG A 186 1.80 -11.14 -9.03
C ARG A 186 1.10 -12.17 -9.92
N GLY A 187 1.33 -12.12 -11.23
CA GLY A 187 0.79 -13.06 -12.21
C GLY A 187 -0.69 -12.86 -12.50
N TYR A 188 -1.26 -11.68 -12.26
CA TYR A 188 -2.66 -11.36 -12.57
C TYR A 188 -2.89 -10.98 -14.03
N ILE A 189 -1.84 -10.51 -14.70
CA ILE A 189 -1.89 -10.11 -16.09
C ILE A 189 -0.72 -10.72 -16.88
N ASP A 190 -0.90 -10.81 -18.18
CA ASP A 190 0.13 -11.20 -19.14
C ASP A 190 0.01 -10.39 -20.44
N ARG A 191 0.97 -10.54 -21.34
CA ARG A 191 0.88 -10.04 -22.71
C ARG A 191 -0.21 -10.81 -23.45
N ALA A 192 -1.08 -10.11 -24.17
CA ALA A 192 -2.15 -10.72 -24.97
C ALA A 192 -1.64 -11.61 -26.11
N THR A 193 -0.37 -11.43 -26.52
CA THR A 193 0.30 -12.27 -27.52
C THR A 193 0.85 -13.59 -26.95
N SER A 194 0.62 -13.90 -25.67
CA SER A 194 1.11 -15.13 -25.05
C SER A 194 0.24 -16.33 -25.48
N SER A 195 0.87 -17.50 -25.61
CA SER A 195 0.15 -18.73 -25.99
C SER A 195 -0.88 -19.10 -24.90
N PHE A 196 -2.00 -19.71 -25.28
CA PHE A 196 -3.07 -20.13 -24.35
C PHE A 196 -2.53 -20.91 -23.12
N ILE A 197 -1.48 -21.71 -23.31
CA ILE A 197 -0.84 -22.49 -22.24
C ILE A 197 -0.16 -21.58 -21.19
N SER A 198 0.50 -20.49 -21.61
CA SER A 198 1.11 -19.52 -20.67
C SER A 198 0.07 -18.70 -19.89
N MET A 199 -1.15 -18.55 -20.44
CA MET A 199 -2.26 -17.87 -19.77
C MET A 199 -2.86 -18.72 -18.62
N LEU A 200 -2.87 -20.05 -18.79
CA LEU A 200 -3.36 -21.00 -17.77
C LEU A 200 -2.32 -21.31 -16.69
N PHE A 201 -1.03 -21.31 -17.03
CA PHE A 201 0.06 -21.63 -16.11
C PHE A 201 1.12 -20.51 -16.09
N PRO A 202 0.85 -19.38 -15.42
CA PRO A 202 1.81 -18.29 -15.35
C PRO A 202 3.06 -18.73 -14.58
N GLN A 203 4.20 -18.85 -15.28
CA GLN A 203 5.51 -19.02 -14.63
C GLN A 203 5.89 -17.74 -13.88
N ARG A 204 6.67 -17.84 -12.79
CA ARG A 204 7.23 -16.65 -12.10
C ARG A 204 8.15 -15.90 -13.07
N LYS A 205 7.77 -14.69 -13.45
CA LYS A 205 8.46 -13.90 -14.48
C LYS A 205 9.63 -13.15 -13.87
N LYS A 206 10.80 -13.24 -14.51
CA LYS A 206 11.95 -12.37 -14.20
C LYS A 206 11.56 -10.93 -14.55
N ALA A 207 12.15 -9.96 -13.84
CA ALA A 207 11.90 -8.54 -14.02
C ALA A 207 12.32 -8.09 -15.44
N GLN A 208 11.41 -8.23 -16.39
CA GLN A 208 11.50 -7.66 -17.73
C GLN A 208 10.59 -6.44 -17.74
N GLN A 209 11.04 -5.32 -18.31
CA GLN A 209 10.18 -4.16 -18.49
C GLN A 209 9.05 -4.51 -19.48
N LEU A 210 7.82 -4.11 -19.17
CA LEU A 210 6.72 -4.14 -20.13
C LEU A 210 6.95 -3.02 -21.13
N ASP A 211 6.87 -3.37 -22.41
CA ASP A 211 6.72 -2.38 -23.46
C ASP A 211 5.32 -1.73 -23.31
N PRO A 212 5.24 -0.38 -23.21
CA PRO A 212 3.98 0.33 -23.04
C PRO A 212 2.93 0.04 -24.11
N GLN A 213 3.35 -0.32 -25.32
CA GLN A 213 2.48 -0.53 -26.48
C GLN A 213 1.94 -1.96 -26.59
N ILE A 214 2.49 -2.91 -25.82
CA ILE A 214 2.03 -4.30 -25.89
C ILE A 214 0.68 -4.43 -25.18
N PRO A 215 -0.37 -4.95 -25.84
CA PRO A 215 -1.64 -5.20 -25.20
C PRO A 215 -1.51 -6.25 -24.09
N LEU A 216 -2.16 -5.98 -22.97
CA LEU A 216 -2.20 -6.84 -21.80
C LEU A 216 -3.53 -7.60 -21.75
N ALA A 217 -3.51 -8.81 -21.19
CA ALA A 217 -4.68 -9.65 -20.97
C ALA A 217 -4.66 -10.20 -19.53
N LEU A 218 -5.84 -10.54 -19.00
CA LEU A 218 -5.93 -11.20 -17.70
C LEU A 218 -5.38 -12.63 -17.76
N THR A 219 -4.71 -13.07 -16.70
CA THR A 219 -4.48 -14.50 -16.47
C THR A 219 -5.68 -15.14 -15.77
N SER A 220 -5.69 -16.46 -15.66
CA SER A 220 -6.66 -17.17 -14.80
C SER A 220 -6.64 -16.64 -13.35
N THR A 221 -5.46 -16.40 -12.79
CA THR A 221 -5.30 -15.82 -11.46
C THR A 221 -5.93 -14.42 -11.34
N GLY A 222 -5.69 -13.55 -12.33
CA GLY A 222 -6.28 -12.21 -12.36
C GLY A 222 -7.81 -12.24 -12.49
N TYR A 223 -8.33 -13.16 -13.30
CA TYR A 223 -9.77 -13.37 -13.44
C TYR A 223 -10.42 -13.80 -12.12
N PHE A 224 -9.87 -14.80 -11.42
CA PHE A 224 -10.41 -15.23 -10.12
C PHE A 224 -10.23 -14.20 -9.00
N PHE A 225 -9.22 -13.33 -9.11
CA PHE A 225 -9.09 -12.20 -8.20
C PHE A 225 -10.25 -11.20 -8.34
N LEU A 226 -10.69 -10.92 -9.58
CA LEU A 226 -11.87 -10.08 -9.85
C LEU A 226 -13.19 -10.77 -9.51
N HIS A 227 -13.26 -12.09 -9.71
CA HIS A 227 -14.46 -12.92 -9.54
C HIS A 227 -14.22 -13.98 -8.48
N PRO A 228 -14.17 -13.60 -7.18
CA PRO A 228 -14.01 -14.58 -6.12
C PRO A 228 -15.20 -15.55 -6.16
N ILE A 229 -14.91 -16.84 -6.37
CA ILE A 229 -15.94 -17.87 -6.32
C ILE A 229 -16.45 -17.91 -4.87
N ILE A 230 -17.69 -17.48 -4.65
CA ILE A 230 -18.38 -17.70 -3.38
C ILE A 230 -18.69 -19.20 -3.34
N THR A 231 -17.75 -20.00 -2.84
CA THR A 231 -18.06 -21.36 -2.43
C THR A 231 -18.90 -21.25 -1.17
N ALA A 232 -20.22 -21.35 -1.32
CA ALA A 232 -21.10 -21.67 -0.21
C ALA A 232 -20.56 -22.94 0.47
N SER A 233 -20.33 -22.88 1.78
CA SER A 233 -19.91 -24.04 2.56
C SER A 233 -20.95 -25.16 2.39
N PRO A 234 -20.56 -26.42 2.12
CA PRO A 234 -21.49 -27.55 2.01
C PRO A 234 -22.28 -27.86 3.29
N SER A 235 -22.11 -27.09 4.36
CA SER A 235 -22.78 -27.31 5.65
C SER A 235 -24.24 -26.84 5.70
N GLU A 236 -24.74 -26.09 4.71
CA GLU A 236 -26.16 -25.68 4.67
C GLU A 236 -27.04 -26.52 3.74
N ALA A 237 -26.46 -27.42 2.93
CA ALA A 237 -27.21 -28.30 2.02
C ALA A 237 -27.70 -29.61 2.66
N LEU A 238 -27.40 -29.85 3.94
CA LEU A 238 -27.77 -31.07 4.67
C LEU A 238 -28.85 -30.85 5.75
N ASN A 239 -29.44 -29.65 5.82
CA ASN A 239 -30.54 -29.33 6.74
C ASN A 239 -31.78 -28.72 6.03
N ARG A 240 -32.04 -29.13 4.79
CA ARG A 240 -33.34 -28.91 4.14
C ARG A 240 -33.93 -30.23 3.67
#